data_AF-D3S586-F1
#
_entry.id   AF-D3S586-F1
#
_cell.length_a   1.000
_cell.length_b   1.000
_cell.length_c   1.000
_cell.angle_alpha   90.00
_cell.angle_beta   90.00
_cell.angle_gamma   90.00
#
_symmetry.space_group_name_H-M   'P 1'
#
loop_
_entity.id
_entity.type
_entity.pdbx_description
1 polymer ?
#
loop_
_entity_poly.entity_id
_entity_poly.type
_entity_poly.pdbx_seq_one_letter_code
_entity_poly.pdbx_strand_id
1 'polypeptide(L)'
;MKVAILTDGAYGDRAYKTIKSKFPCDFIIVKYYGDFDEITISKDTTEKLKDYDLFITYTLNPDLTYELIRNIKELNDKAFVLVGAWKGEGFKKQLESFGNAFCPYLMCDIDEDELKYYLNNYPQLREFLKYFGRPKVKLFIKNNKIEKIDVLREAPCGSTSETLKEFIGREFDDKVLIDIGLRVQHFCRAGKIRLFVEKEGKKTKAGKILVKGIEVIHLP
;
A
#
# COMPACT_ATOMS: atom_id res chain seq x y z
N MET A 1 17.09 3.58 1.27
CA MET A 1 15.80 4.27 1.08
C MET A 1 15.16 4.59 2.43
N LYS A 2 14.74 5.84 2.67
CA LYS A 2 13.90 6.28 3.80
C LYS A 2 12.47 6.51 3.32
N VAL A 3 11.49 6.05 4.11
CA VAL A 3 10.06 6.13 3.77
C VAL A 3 9.32 7.03 4.76
N ALA A 4 8.35 7.82 4.31
CA ALA A 4 7.44 8.54 5.19
C ALA A 4 5.99 8.21 4.90
N ILE A 5 5.23 7.93 5.96
CA ILE A 5 3.77 7.83 5.90
C ILE A 5 3.20 9.19 6.22
N LEU A 6 2.46 9.77 5.28
CA LEU A 6 1.83 11.08 5.41
C LEU A 6 0.35 10.89 5.72
N THR A 7 -0.15 11.56 6.76
CA THR A 7 -1.54 11.42 7.20
C THR A 7 -2.13 12.74 7.70
N ASP A 8 -3.45 12.85 7.63
CA ASP A 8 -4.25 13.86 8.33
C ASP A 8 -4.74 13.36 9.71
N GLY A 9 -4.37 12.14 10.10
CA GLY A 9 -4.73 11.49 11.37
C GLY A 9 -5.73 10.34 11.22
N ALA A 10 -6.38 10.17 10.07
CA ALA A 10 -7.41 9.14 9.90
C ALA A 10 -6.84 7.75 9.58
N TYR A 11 -5.79 7.68 8.76
CA TYR A 11 -5.24 6.43 8.22
C TYR A 11 -3.71 6.41 8.21
N GLY A 12 -3.13 5.25 7.87
CA GLY A 12 -1.68 5.08 7.70
C GLY A 12 -0.96 4.39 8.86
N ASP A 13 -1.58 4.29 10.05
CA ASP A 13 -1.01 3.62 11.24
C ASP A 13 -0.54 2.19 10.96
N ARG A 14 -1.35 1.42 10.22
CA ARG A 14 -1.01 0.03 9.83
C ARG A 14 0.12 -0.03 8.81
N ALA A 15 0.09 0.87 7.84
CA ALA A 15 1.14 0.94 6.83
C ALA A 15 2.48 1.28 7.49
N TYR A 16 2.50 2.25 8.40
CA TYR A 16 3.66 2.60 9.21
C TYR A 16 4.22 1.40 9.99
N LYS A 17 3.36 0.70 10.75
CA LYS A 17 3.78 -0.48 11.53
C LYS A 17 4.38 -1.58 10.66
N THR A 18 3.88 -1.75 9.44
CA THR A 18 4.32 -2.78 8.51
C THR A 18 5.62 -2.37 7.83
N ILE A 19 5.69 -1.15 7.31
CA ILE A 19 6.81 -0.67 6.48
C ILE A 19 8.06 -0.43 7.32
N LYS A 20 7.92 0.04 8.58
CA LYS A 20 9.04 0.20 9.51
C LYS A 20 9.80 -1.09 9.81
N SER A 21 9.22 -2.26 9.49
CA SER A 21 9.88 -3.56 9.68
C SER A 21 11.00 -3.82 8.66
N LYS A 22 11.05 -3.06 7.55
CA LYS A 22 12.03 -3.24 6.47
C LYS A 22 12.79 -1.97 6.10
N PHE A 23 12.21 -0.80 6.32
CA PHE A 23 12.84 0.49 5.99
C PHE A 23 12.79 1.44 7.19
N PRO A 24 13.78 2.34 7.34
CA PRO A 24 13.63 3.52 8.18
C PRO A 24 12.39 4.27 7.71
N CYS A 25 11.39 4.33 8.60
CA CYS A 25 10.08 4.84 8.28
C CYS A 25 9.61 5.77 9.37
N ASP A 26 9.11 6.94 9.00
CA ASP A 26 8.51 7.89 9.93
C ASP A 26 7.02 8.08 9.64
N PHE A 27 6.27 8.43 10.69
CA PHE A 27 4.84 8.71 10.64
C PHE A 27 4.61 10.21 10.83
N ILE A 28 4.26 10.90 9.76
CA ILE A 28 4.16 12.36 9.74
C ILE A 28 2.68 12.74 9.63
N ILE A 29 2.17 13.37 10.69
CA ILE A 29 0.90 14.08 10.64
C ILE A 29 1.14 15.41 9.93
N VAL A 30 0.53 15.57 8.76
CA VAL A 30 0.71 16.74 7.91
C VAL A 30 -0.02 17.93 8.54
N LYS A 31 0.75 18.86 9.10
CA LYS A 31 0.23 20.15 9.56
C LYS A 31 0.16 21.12 8.38
N TYR A 32 -1.02 21.70 8.18
CA TYR A 32 -1.30 22.68 7.14
C TYR A 32 -2.26 23.74 7.67
N TYR A 33 -2.32 24.88 6.97
CA TYR A 33 -3.22 25.99 7.25
C TYR A 33 -3.94 26.39 5.95
N GLY A 34 -5.04 27.12 6.08
CA GLY A 34 -5.89 27.51 4.96
C GLY A 34 -7.06 26.55 4.73
N ASP A 35 -7.90 26.88 3.76
CA ASP A 35 -9.07 26.11 3.38
C ASP A 35 -9.19 26.08 1.85
N PHE A 36 -9.81 25.03 1.31
CA PHE A 36 -9.97 24.80 -0.14
C PHE A 36 -8.65 24.99 -0.94
N ASP A 37 -8.63 25.95 -1.86
CA ASP A 37 -7.55 26.19 -2.82
C ASP A 37 -6.33 26.90 -2.21
N GLU A 38 -6.42 27.39 -0.97
CA GLU A 38 -5.35 28.14 -0.28
C GLU A 38 -4.63 27.31 0.78
N ILE A 39 -4.42 26.02 0.53
CA ILE A 39 -3.70 25.16 1.47
C ILE A 39 -2.20 25.45 1.46
N THR A 40 -1.68 25.83 2.62
CA THR A 40 -0.24 25.98 2.85
C THR A 40 0.25 24.96 3.87
N ILE A 41 1.18 24.11 3.45
CA ILE A 41 1.84 23.13 4.32
C ILE A 41 2.78 23.87 5.28
N SER A 42 2.73 23.52 6.56
CA SER A 42 3.56 24.19 7.57
C SER A 42 5.05 23.97 7.30
N LYS A 43 5.88 24.99 7.57
CA LYS A 43 7.35 24.92 7.35
C LYS A 43 8.01 23.73 8.07
N ASP A 44 7.57 23.42 9.30
CA ASP A 44 8.04 22.25 10.06
C ASP A 44 7.78 20.93 9.31
N THR A 45 6.62 20.79 8.67
CA THR A 45 6.34 19.63 7.81
C THR A 45 7.25 19.65 6.60
N THR A 46 7.33 20.77 5.87
CA THR A 46 8.09 20.91 4.62
C THR A 46 9.58 20.61 4.79
N GLU A 47 10.18 21.03 5.90
CA GLU A 47 11.58 20.73 6.21
C GLU A 47 11.82 19.23 6.38
N LYS A 48 10.92 18.53 7.08
CA LYS A 48 11.00 17.06 7.25
C LYS A 48 10.93 16.34 5.91
N LEU A 49 10.13 16.81 4.96
CA LEU A 49 9.94 16.11 3.66
C LEU A 49 11.24 16.02 2.83
N LYS A 50 12.27 16.82 3.10
CA LYS A 50 13.51 16.78 2.31
C LYS A 50 14.30 15.48 2.48
N ASP A 51 14.12 14.77 3.59
CA ASP A 51 14.98 13.66 3.99
C ASP A 51 14.49 12.27 3.53
N TYR A 52 13.40 12.18 2.76
CA TYR A 52 12.79 10.91 2.37
C TYR A 52 12.83 10.68 0.86
N ASP A 53 12.91 9.41 0.48
CA ASP A 53 12.98 8.96 -0.92
C ASP A 53 11.62 8.49 -1.45
N LEU A 54 10.76 8.02 -0.55
CA LEU A 54 9.44 7.47 -0.86
C LEU A 54 8.43 7.93 0.18
N PHE A 55 7.30 8.41 -0.31
CA PHE A 55 6.15 8.80 0.49
C PHE A 55 4.98 7.87 0.23
N ILE A 56 4.21 7.58 1.26
CA ILE A 56 2.89 6.98 1.12
C ILE A 56 1.90 7.89 1.82
N THR A 57 1.05 8.55 1.05
CA THR A 57 0.06 9.46 1.61
C THR A 57 -1.30 8.79 1.77
N TYR A 58 -1.91 9.03 2.93
CA TYR A 58 -3.27 8.64 3.26
C TYR A 58 -4.14 9.86 3.64
N THR A 59 -3.72 11.06 3.25
CA THR A 59 -4.52 12.28 3.40
C THR A 59 -5.85 12.16 2.66
N LEU A 60 -6.96 12.55 3.30
CA LEU A 60 -8.29 12.45 2.73
C LEU A 60 -8.72 13.74 2.01
N ASN A 61 -8.17 14.89 2.40
CA ASN A 61 -8.39 16.16 1.73
C ASN A 61 -7.66 16.15 0.36
N PRO A 62 -8.38 16.29 -0.76
CA PRO A 62 -7.78 16.25 -2.10
C PRO A 62 -6.84 17.43 -2.35
N ASP A 63 -7.20 18.64 -1.92
CA ASP A 63 -6.40 19.84 -2.12
C ASP A 63 -5.09 19.75 -1.34
N LEU A 64 -5.14 19.22 -0.11
CA LEU A 64 -3.94 18.91 0.67
C LEU A 64 -3.06 17.90 -0.05
N THR A 65 -3.66 16.84 -0.59
CA THR A 65 -2.92 15.78 -1.27
C THR A 65 -2.22 16.30 -2.52
N TYR A 66 -2.90 17.16 -3.28
CA TYR A 66 -2.35 17.83 -4.45
C TYR A 66 -1.15 18.71 -4.07
N GLU A 67 -1.33 19.61 -3.11
CA GLU A 67 -0.28 20.51 -2.64
C GLU A 67 0.90 19.73 -2.06
N LEU A 68 0.66 18.63 -1.35
CA LEU A 68 1.71 17.77 -0.79
C LEU A 68 2.57 17.14 -1.88
N ILE A 69 1.97 16.62 -2.95
CA ILE A 69 2.71 16.01 -4.06
C ILE A 69 3.52 17.08 -4.81
N ARG A 70 2.91 18.24 -5.08
CA ARG A 70 3.58 19.38 -5.70
C ARG A 70 4.81 19.82 -4.89
N ASN A 71 4.64 20.05 -3.59
CA ASN A 71 5.72 20.45 -2.69
C ASN A 71 6.83 19.39 -2.62
N ILE A 72 6.48 18.10 -2.53
CA ILE A 72 7.49 17.01 -2.54
C ILE A 72 8.31 17.06 -3.82
N LYS A 73 7.68 17.26 -4.99
CA LYS A 73 8.40 17.35 -6.27
C LYS A 73 9.36 18.53 -6.31
N GLU A 74 8.94 19.69 -5.80
CA GLU A 74 9.74 20.91 -5.76
C GLU A 74 10.92 20.81 -4.78
N LEU A 75 10.74 20.12 -3.65
CA LEU A 75 11.76 19.96 -2.62
C LEU A 75 12.79 18.87 -2.94
N ASN A 76 12.33 17.76 -3.53
CA ASN A 76 13.16 16.61 -3.86
C ASN A 76 12.62 15.95 -5.13
N ASP A 77 13.23 16.27 -6.26
CA ASP A 77 12.83 15.80 -7.58
C ASP A 77 12.96 14.28 -7.76
N LYS A 78 13.78 13.62 -6.91
CA LYS A 78 14.01 12.17 -6.86
C LYS A 78 13.06 11.44 -5.93
N ALA A 79 12.28 12.14 -5.11
CA ALA A 79 11.30 11.50 -4.24
C ALA A 79 10.05 11.06 -5.02
N PHE A 80 9.44 9.96 -4.60
CA PHE A 80 8.22 9.42 -5.21
C PHE A 80 7.09 9.31 -4.19
N VAL A 81 5.83 9.42 -4.65
CA VAL A 81 4.63 9.38 -3.80
C VAL A 81 3.67 8.27 -4.24
N LEU A 82 3.39 7.32 -3.36
CA LEU A 82 2.27 6.40 -3.51
C LEU A 82 1.04 6.97 -2.81
N VAL A 83 -0.04 7.18 -3.56
CA VAL A 83 -1.26 7.79 -3.05
C VAL A 83 -2.25 6.70 -2.62
N GLY A 84 -2.31 6.43 -1.32
CA GLY A 84 -3.14 5.37 -0.76
C GLY A 84 -4.61 5.76 -0.60
N ALA A 85 -4.93 7.06 -0.60
CA ALA A 85 -6.28 7.59 -0.50
C ALA A 85 -6.54 8.64 -1.60
N TRP A 86 -7.39 8.30 -2.57
CA TRP A 86 -7.80 9.21 -3.64
C TRP A 86 -9.17 8.79 -4.19
N LYS A 87 -9.86 9.73 -4.85
CA LYS A 87 -11.17 9.50 -5.49
C LYS A 87 -11.29 10.31 -6.79
N GLY A 88 -11.84 9.67 -7.82
CA GLY A 88 -12.11 10.30 -9.10
C GLY A 88 -10.94 10.20 -10.08
N GLU A 89 -11.23 9.82 -11.32
CA GLU A 89 -10.21 9.65 -12.37
C GLU A 89 -9.58 10.97 -12.80
N GLY A 90 -10.34 12.08 -12.74
CA GLY A 90 -9.81 13.42 -13.01
C GLY A 90 -8.71 13.79 -12.02
N PHE A 91 -8.99 13.63 -10.73
CA PHE A 91 -8.04 13.90 -9.66
C PHE A 91 -6.81 12.99 -9.73
N LYS A 92 -7.00 11.69 -9.98
CA LYS A 92 -5.89 10.76 -10.24
C LYS A 92 -4.96 11.27 -11.34
N LYS A 93 -5.50 11.68 -12.49
CA LYS A 93 -4.70 12.19 -13.61
C LYS A 93 -3.94 13.46 -13.24
N GLN A 94 -4.52 14.33 -12.43
CA GLN A 94 -3.86 15.54 -11.92
C GLN A 94 -2.70 15.20 -10.96
N LEU A 95 -2.86 14.19 -10.10
CA LEU A 95 -1.78 13.78 -9.21
C LEU A 95 -0.65 13.10 -9.99
N GLU A 96 -0.98 12.22 -10.93
CA GLU A 96 0.02 11.48 -11.72
C GLU A 96 0.74 12.38 -12.76
N SER A 97 0.15 13.52 -13.16
CA SER A 97 0.78 14.44 -14.12
C SER A 97 2.03 15.15 -13.58
N PHE A 98 2.23 15.18 -12.25
CA PHE A 98 3.48 15.65 -11.65
C PHE A 98 4.68 14.71 -11.96
N GLY A 99 4.42 13.48 -12.41
CA GLY A 99 5.44 12.52 -12.81
C GLY A 99 6.24 11.88 -11.66
N ASN A 100 5.91 12.21 -10.39
CA ASN A 100 6.49 11.60 -9.19
C ASN A 100 5.43 10.96 -8.27
N ALA A 101 4.21 10.74 -8.77
CA ALA A 101 3.15 10.12 -7.98
C ALA A 101 2.47 8.99 -8.76
N PHE A 102 1.97 8.00 -8.01
CA PHE A 102 1.14 6.93 -8.55
C PHE A 102 -0.04 6.66 -7.62
N CYS A 103 -1.22 6.54 -8.21
CA CYS A 103 -2.49 6.36 -7.51
C CYS A 103 -3.03 4.94 -7.74
N PRO A 104 -2.55 3.94 -6.96
CA PRO A 104 -3.06 2.58 -7.10
C PRO A 104 -4.51 2.47 -6.65
N TYR A 105 -5.31 1.65 -7.33
CA TYR A 105 -6.66 1.31 -6.86
C TYR A 105 -6.63 0.55 -5.52
N LEU A 106 -5.58 -0.24 -5.33
CA LEU A 106 -5.26 -0.99 -4.11
C LEU A 106 -3.75 -1.00 -3.92
N MET A 107 -3.29 -0.63 -2.72
CA MET A 107 -1.86 -0.69 -2.37
C MET A 107 -1.28 -2.11 -2.46
N CYS A 108 -2.10 -3.15 -2.29
CA CYS A 108 -1.67 -4.54 -2.46
C CYS A 108 -1.68 -5.02 -3.91
N ASP A 109 -2.00 -4.17 -4.89
CA ASP A 109 -1.99 -4.55 -6.31
C ASP A 109 -0.73 -4.06 -7.05
N ILE A 110 0.09 -3.24 -6.39
CA ILE A 110 1.30 -2.69 -6.98
C ILE A 110 2.39 -3.76 -7.14
N ASP A 111 3.00 -3.79 -8.30
CA ASP A 111 4.16 -4.60 -8.62
C ASP A 111 5.03 -3.91 -9.68
N GLU A 112 6.03 -4.63 -10.16
CA GLU A 112 6.99 -4.14 -11.14
C GLU A 112 6.34 -3.79 -12.48
N ASP A 113 5.26 -4.49 -12.86
CA ASP A 113 4.56 -4.25 -14.12
C ASP A 113 3.68 -2.99 -14.04
N GLU A 114 2.97 -2.80 -12.92
CA GLU A 114 2.15 -1.61 -12.67
C GLU A 114 3.00 -0.34 -12.60
N LEU A 115 4.21 -0.42 -12.04
CA LEU A 115 5.11 0.72 -11.86
C LEU A 115 6.17 0.87 -12.96
N LYS A 116 6.14 0.07 -14.03
CA LYS A 116 7.22 -0.04 -15.03
C LYS A 116 7.70 1.30 -15.60
N TYR A 117 6.81 2.26 -15.79
CA TYR A 117 7.14 3.60 -16.32
C TYR A 117 7.89 4.49 -15.33
N TYR A 118 7.82 4.18 -14.03
CA TYR A 118 8.47 4.92 -12.96
C TYR A 118 9.80 4.29 -12.53
N LEU A 119 9.96 2.97 -12.69
CA LEU A 119 11.10 2.22 -12.13
C LEU A 119 12.49 2.66 -12.64
N ASN A 120 12.57 3.31 -13.81
CA ASN A 120 13.82 3.82 -14.35
C ASN A 120 14.21 5.15 -13.72
N ASN A 121 13.23 6.02 -13.48
CA ASN A 121 13.45 7.36 -12.90
C ASN A 121 13.49 7.31 -11.36
N TYR A 122 12.83 6.32 -10.76
CA TYR A 122 12.69 6.15 -9.32
C TYR A 122 13.09 4.71 -8.92
N PRO A 123 14.40 4.37 -8.95
CA PRO A 123 14.89 3.02 -8.67
C PRO A 123 14.59 2.53 -7.25
N GLN A 124 14.37 3.44 -6.30
CA GLN A 124 13.97 3.10 -4.93
C GLN A 124 12.65 2.32 -4.87
N LEU A 125 11.77 2.48 -5.88
CA LEU A 125 10.55 1.68 -5.99
C LEU A 125 10.87 0.18 -6.14
N ARG A 126 11.96 -0.19 -6.81
CA ARG A 126 12.38 -1.60 -6.91
C ARG A 126 12.76 -2.16 -5.55
N GLU A 127 13.42 -1.37 -4.70
CA GLU A 127 13.74 -1.79 -3.34
C GLU A 127 12.47 -1.98 -2.50
N PHE A 128 11.53 -1.04 -2.59
CA PHE A 128 10.24 -1.13 -1.92
C PHE A 128 9.46 -2.39 -2.36
N LEU A 129 9.37 -2.62 -3.66
CA LEU A 129 8.64 -3.74 -4.26
C LEU A 129 9.24 -5.11 -3.92
N LYS A 130 10.51 -5.21 -3.47
CA LYS A 130 11.04 -6.48 -2.97
C LYS A 130 10.23 -7.00 -1.78
N TYR A 131 9.77 -6.11 -0.91
CA TYR A 131 9.13 -6.47 0.34
C TYR A 131 7.64 -6.16 0.39
N PHE A 132 7.18 -5.13 -0.34
CA PHE A 132 5.79 -4.66 -0.24
C PHE A 132 5.11 -4.54 -1.62
N GLY A 133 3.83 -4.90 -1.69
CA GLY A 133 3.01 -4.78 -2.90
C GLY A 133 2.09 -5.99 -3.09
N ARG A 134 2.01 -6.50 -4.32
CA ARG A 134 1.30 -7.74 -4.66
C ARG A 134 1.85 -8.93 -3.86
N PRO A 135 1.09 -9.51 -2.92
CA PRO A 135 1.63 -10.52 -2.01
C PRO A 135 2.22 -11.72 -2.73
N LYS A 136 3.32 -12.26 -2.18
CA LYS A 136 3.95 -13.51 -2.63
C LYS A 136 4.16 -14.37 -1.40
N VAL A 137 3.50 -15.52 -1.36
CA VAL A 137 3.39 -16.35 -0.17
C VAL A 137 3.65 -17.80 -0.55
N LYS A 138 4.43 -18.51 0.27
CA LYS A 138 4.61 -19.96 0.17
C LYS A 138 3.91 -20.64 1.35
N LEU A 139 2.97 -21.53 1.05
CA LEU A 139 2.31 -22.39 2.02
C LEU A 139 2.96 -23.76 1.99
N PHE A 140 3.51 -24.20 3.12
CA PHE A 140 4.10 -25.53 3.26
C PHE A 140 3.13 -26.46 3.96
N ILE A 141 2.79 -27.56 3.28
CA ILE A 141 1.83 -28.55 3.77
C ILE A 141 2.56 -29.84 4.11
N LYS A 142 2.33 -30.37 5.30
CA LYS A 142 2.82 -31.66 5.76
C LYS A 142 1.71 -32.42 6.46
N ASN A 143 1.54 -33.71 6.15
CA ASN A 143 0.45 -34.54 6.70
C ASN A 143 -0.93 -33.87 6.58
N ASN A 144 -1.21 -33.27 5.41
CA ASN A 144 -2.42 -32.52 5.12
C ASN A 144 -2.68 -31.30 6.04
N LYS A 145 -1.66 -30.77 6.72
CA LYS A 145 -1.75 -29.59 7.58
C LYS A 145 -0.76 -28.52 7.14
N ILE A 146 -1.13 -27.26 7.34
CA ILE A 146 -0.27 -26.11 7.07
C ILE A 146 0.78 -26.03 8.17
N GLU A 147 2.00 -26.47 7.87
CA GLU A 147 3.11 -26.50 8.83
C GLU A 147 3.77 -25.12 8.94
N LYS A 148 3.97 -24.45 7.81
CA LYS A 148 4.70 -23.19 7.74
C LYS A 148 4.16 -22.28 6.64
N ILE A 149 4.26 -20.98 6.85
CA ILE A 149 3.90 -19.96 5.87
C ILE A 149 5.05 -18.97 5.75
N ASP A 150 5.61 -18.83 4.55
CA ASP A 150 6.64 -17.84 4.25
C ASP A 150 6.04 -16.72 3.41
N VAL A 151 5.98 -15.51 3.97
CA VAL A 151 5.53 -14.30 3.27
C VAL A 151 6.75 -13.61 2.67
N LEU A 152 6.95 -13.80 1.37
CA LEU A 152 8.07 -13.23 0.61
C LEU A 152 7.82 -11.75 0.27
N ARG A 153 6.57 -11.39 -0.06
CA ARG A 153 6.11 -10.02 -0.28
C ARG A 153 4.80 -9.80 0.47
N GLU A 154 4.73 -8.72 1.24
CA GLU A 154 3.62 -8.36 2.12
C GLU A 154 2.76 -7.24 1.49
N ALA A 155 1.49 -7.16 1.84
CA ALA A 155 0.68 -5.99 1.47
C ALA A 155 1.17 -4.78 2.28
N PRO A 156 1.27 -3.56 1.71
CA PRO A 156 1.78 -2.40 2.47
C PRO A 156 1.03 -2.11 3.78
N CYS A 157 -0.23 -2.53 3.90
CA CYS A 157 -1.04 -2.39 5.12
C CYS A 157 -0.91 -3.54 6.14
N GLY A 158 -0.11 -4.57 5.85
CA GLY A 158 0.13 -5.73 6.72
C GLY A 158 -0.98 -6.79 6.76
N SER A 159 -1.99 -6.67 5.89
CA SER A 159 -3.15 -7.58 5.94
C SER A 159 -2.81 -9.02 5.58
N THR A 160 -1.74 -9.28 4.81
CA THR A 160 -1.39 -10.64 4.38
C THR A 160 -0.91 -11.46 5.57
N SER A 161 0.13 -11.02 6.27
CA SER A 161 0.66 -11.72 7.45
C SER A 161 -0.37 -11.86 8.55
N GLU A 162 -1.15 -10.81 8.84
CA GLU A 162 -2.20 -10.87 9.87
C GLU A 162 -3.25 -11.94 9.55
N THR A 163 -3.64 -12.07 8.28
CA THR A 163 -4.59 -13.11 7.85
C THR A 163 -3.97 -14.50 7.99
N LEU A 164 -2.76 -14.70 7.46
CA LEU A 164 -2.16 -16.02 7.30
C LEU A 164 -1.78 -16.68 8.65
N LYS A 165 -1.48 -15.88 9.69
CA LYS A 165 -1.21 -16.40 11.04
C LYS A 165 -2.31 -17.31 11.56
N GLU A 166 -3.57 -17.07 11.19
CA GLU A 166 -4.73 -17.84 11.68
C GLU A 166 -4.89 -19.21 10.99
N PHE A 167 -4.12 -19.47 9.94
CA PHE A 167 -4.19 -20.69 9.14
C PHE A 167 -3.07 -21.69 9.46
N ILE A 168 -2.04 -21.29 10.20
CA ILE A 168 -0.98 -22.21 10.65
C ILE A 168 -1.62 -23.32 11.51
N GLY A 169 -1.30 -24.58 11.19
CA GLY A 169 -1.81 -25.77 11.86
C GLY A 169 -3.18 -26.26 11.39
N ARG A 170 -3.88 -25.52 10.51
CA ARG A 170 -5.15 -25.99 9.92
C ARG A 170 -4.93 -27.09 8.90
N GLU A 171 -5.94 -27.95 8.74
CA GLU A 171 -5.97 -28.91 7.64
C GLU A 171 -6.09 -28.17 6.31
N PHE A 172 -5.38 -28.66 5.31
CA PHE A 172 -5.41 -28.10 3.96
C PHE A 172 -6.44 -28.85 3.11
N ASP A 173 -7.41 -28.11 2.60
CA ASP A 173 -8.36 -28.54 1.59
C ASP A 173 -8.56 -27.40 0.56
N ASP A 174 -9.33 -27.66 -0.50
CA ASP A 174 -9.59 -26.66 -1.54
C ASP A 174 -10.33 -25.41 -1.00
N LYS A 175 -11.01 -25.51 0.16
CA LYS A 175 -11.74 -24.41 0.78
C LYS A 175 -10.82 -23.46 1.54
N VAL A 176 -9.67 -23.92 2.01
CA VAL A 176 -8.69 -23.07 2.72
C VAL A 176 -8.32 -21.83 1.92
N LEU A 177 -8.09 -21.95 0.61
CA LEU A 177 -7.75 -20.80 -0.23
C LEU A 177 -8.91 -19.79 -0.32
N ILE A 178 -10.15 -20.29 -0.36
CA ILE A 178 -11.36 -19.46 -0.33
C ILE A 178 -11.45 -18.74 1.02
N ASP A 179 -11.24 -19.47 2.12
CA ASP A 179 -11.29 -18.94 3.48
C ASP A 179 -10.21 -17.87 3.71
N ILE A 180 -8.99 -18.05 3.20
CA ILE A 180 -7.93 -17.03 3.24
C ILE A 180 -8.39 -15.76 2.50
N GLY A 181 -8.94 -15.93 1.30
CA GLY A 181 -9.44 -14.83 0.47
C GLY A 181 -10.63 -14.09 1.09
N LEU A 182 -11.48 -14.76 1.87
CA LEU A 182 -12.54 -14.13 2.66
C LEU A 182 -11.97 -13.46 3.91
N ARG A 183 -11.05 -14.12 4.62
CA ARG A 183 -10.53 -13.66 5.90
C ARG A 183 -9.77 -12.34 5.79
N VAL A 184 -8.98 -12.16 4.73
CA VAL A 184 -8.24 -10.90 4.50
C VAL A 184 -9.17 -9.68 4.35
N GLN A 185 -10.42 -9.87 3.94
CA GLN A 185 -11.40 -8.79 3.80
C GLN A 185 -11.79 -8.16 5.16
N HIS A 186 -11.68 -8.93 6.24
CA HIS A 186 -11.89 -8.45 7.61
C HIS A 186 -10.73 -7.56 8.07
N PHE A 187 -9.51 -7.86 7.64
CA PHE A 187 -8.33 -7.06 7.95
C PHE A 187 -8.14 -5.87 6.99
N CYS A 188 -8.69 -5.94 5.78
CA CYS A 188 -8.59 -4.88 4.80
C CYS A 188 -9.45 -3.66 5.19
N ARG A 189 -8.83 -2.48 5.22
CA ARG A 189 -9.50 -1.18 5.45
C ARG A 189 -9.92 -0.47 4.16
N ALA A 190 -9.84 -1.14 3.01
CA ALA A 190 -10.33 -0.55 1.75
C ALA A 190 -11.83 -0.21 1.84
N GLY A 191 -12.23 0.83 1.13
CA GLY A 191 -13.61 1.33 1.11
C GLY A 191 -14.63 0.27 0.68
N LYS A 192 -15.89 0.48 1.07
CA LYS A 192 -17.03 -0.34 0.65
C LYS A 192 -17.26 -0.19 -0.87
N ILE A 193 -17.88 -1.21 -1.48
CA ILE A 193 -18.25 -1.18 -2.89
C ILE A 193 -19.21 -0.02 -3.17
N ARG A 194 -18.94 0.71 -4.25
CA ARG A 194 -19.87 1.70 -4.80
C ARG A 194 -20.69 1.05 -5.91
N LEU A 195 -21.93 0.64 -5.57
CA LEU A 195 -22.81 -0.18 -6.42
C LEU A 195 -22.97 0.33 -7.87
N PHE A 196 -22.91 1.65 -8.09
CA PHE A 196 -23.09 2.26 -9.41
C PHE A 196 -21.80 2.65 -10.13
N VAL A 197 -20.64 2.46 -9.52
CA VAL A 197 -19.33 2.88 -10.05
C VAL A 197 -18.39 1.69 -10.20
N GLU A 198 -18.42 0.76 -9.26
CA GLU A 198 -17.47 -0.32 -9.14
C GLU A 198 -18.13 -1.66 -9.47
N LYS A 199 -17.56 -2.40 -10.42
CA LYS A 199 -18.01 -3.75 -10.79
C LYS A 199 -17.66 -4.80 -9.72
N GLU A 200 -16.66 -4.53 -8.89
CA GLU A 200 -16.20 -5.42 -7.83
C GLU A 200 -15.79 -4.63 -6.59
N GLY A 201 -16.06 -5.18 -5.40
CA GLY A 201 -15.64 -4.59 -4.14
C GLY A 201 -14.12 -4.66 -3.96
N LYS A 202 -13.51 -3.54 -3.54
CA LYS A 202 -12.06 -3.45 -3.29
C LYS A 202 -11.53 -4.53 -2.36
N LYS A 203 -12.32 -4.92 -1.35
CA LYS A 203 -11.98 -5.99 -0.40
C LYS A 203 -11.94 -7.36 -1.08
N THR A 204 -12.94 -7.68 -1.92
CA THR A 204 -12.98 -8.91 -2.71
C THR A 204 -11.78 -9.00 -3.64
N LYS A 205 -11.43 -7.90 -4.31
CA LYS A 205 -10.23 -7.82 -5.16
C LYS A 205 -8.95 -8.07 -4.35
N ALA A 206 -8.83 -7.49 -3.16
CA ALA A 206 -7.69 -7.75 -2.25
C ALA A 206 -7.58 -9.23 -1.85
N GLY A 207 -8.71 -9.90 -1.60
CA GLY A 207 -8.80 -11.34 -1.37
C GLY A 207 -8.26 -12.16 -2.54
N LYS A 208 -8.73 -11.86 -3.75
CA LYS A 208 -8.26 -12.51 -4.98
C LYS A 208 -6.76 -12.30 -5.22
N ILE A 209 -6.27 -11.09 -4.96
CA ILE A 209 -4.85 -10.77 -5.11
C ILE A 209 -4.00 -11.61 -4.16
N LEU A 210 -4.39 -11.73 -2.88
CA LEU A 210 -3.68 -12.58 -1.93
C LEU A 210 -3.66 -14.04 -2.38
N VAL A 211 -4.83 -14.60 -2.72
CA VAL A 211 -4.95 -16.01 -3.12
C VAL A 211 -4.13 -16.31 -4.38
N LYS A 212 -4.13 -15.43 -5.38
CA LYS A 212 -3.28 -15.57 -6.57
C LYS A 212 -1.78 -15.54 -6.26
N GLY A 213 -1.38 -14.88 -5.17
CA GLY A 213 0.00 -14.79 -4.72
C GLY A 213 0.47 -15.99 -3.89
N ILE A 214 -0.40 -16.96 -3.62
CA ILE A 214 -0.09 -18.15 -2.83
C ILE A 214 0.44 -19.27 -3.74
N GLU A 215 1.63 -19.74 -3.43
CA GLU A 215 2.23 -20.96 -3.96
C GLU A 215 2.13 -22.06 -2.90
N VAL A 216 1.56 -23.20 -3.26
CA VAL A 216 1.37 -24.35 -2.36
C VAL A 216 2.47 -25.36 -2.58
N ILE A 217 3.18 -25.74 -1.51
CA ILE A 217 4.32 -26.65 -1.53
C ILE A 217 4.01 -27.82 -0.59
N HIS A 218 3.93 -29.03 -1.15
CA HIS A 218 3.77 -30.25 -0.37
C HIS A 218 5.14 -30.75 0.07
N LEU A 219 5.32 -30.84 1.39
CA LEU A 219 6.50 -31.44 1.99
C LEU A 219 6.34 -32.98 2.04
N PRO A 220 7.44 -33.71 1.86
CA PRO A 220 7.44 -35.17 1.97
C PRO A 220 7.15 -35.66 3.40
#